data_AF-A0A2V8RG55-F1
#
_entry.id   AF-A0A2V8RG55-F1
#
_cell.length_a   1.000
_cell.length_b   1.000
_cell.length_c   1.000
_cell.angle_alpha   90.00
_cell.angle_beta   90.00
_cell.angle_gamma   90.00
#
_symmetry.space_group_name_H-M   'P 1'
#
loop_
_entity.id
_entity.type
_entity.pdbx_description
1 polymer ?
#
loop_
_entity_poly.entity_id
_entity_poly.type
_entity_poly.pdbx_seq_one_letter_code
_entity_poly.pdbx_strand_id
1 'polypeptide(L)'
;VASAGKDKHQGIDVHVLDLTDKANRHTRYFVSAKTYRVLWLEYEDTPPGASMPVKYMKRFYDYRYVQNTWFPYRTVLTEDGKQTVETHILTVTFGVKIE
;
A
#
# COMPACT_ATOMS: atom_id res chain seq x y z
N VAL A 1 -16.63 -7.71 -9.35
CA VAL A 1 -16.23 -7.02 -10.59
C VAL A 1 -15.26 -5.93 -10.19
N ALA A 2 -13.97 -6.07 -10.51
CA ALA A 2 -12.97 -5.04 -10.20
C ALA A 2 -13.02 -3.98 -11.30
N SER A 3 -13.54 -2.79 -11.01
CA SER A 3 -13.53 -1.68 -11.95
C SER A 3 -12.15 -1.01 -11.93
N ALA A 4 -11.29 -1.39 -12.86
CA ALA A 4 -10.02 -0.69 -13.11
C ALA A 4 -10.29 0.58 -13.92
N GLY A 5 -10.65 1.68 -13.26
CA GLY A 5 -10.68 3.01 -13.88
C GLY A 5 -9.28 3.62 -13.88
N LYS A 6 -8.92 4.33 -14.97
CA LYS A 6 -7.82 5.31 -14.90
C LYS A 6 -8.39 6.54 -14.22
N ASP A 7 -7.91 6.84 -13.02
CA ASP A 7 -8.33 7.99 -12.23
C ASP A 7 -7.13 8.94 -12.04
N LYS A 8 -7.39 10.24 -12.01
CA LYS A 8 -6.40 11.26 -11.67
C LYS A 8 -6.55 11.58 -10.20
N HIS A 9 -5.82 10.85 -9.37
CA HIS A 9 -5.83 11.09 -7.94
C HIS A 9 -4.63 11.94 -7.56
N GLN A 10 -4.87 13.15 -7.02
CA GLN A 10 -3.82 14.10 -6.61
C GLN A 10 -2.81 14.44 -7.73
N GLY A 11 -3.29 14.51 -8.97
CA GLY A 11 -2.45 14.81 -10.14
C GLY A 11 -1.61 13.64 -10.65
N ILE A 12 -1.76 12.44 -10.08
CA ILE A 12 -1.07 11.22 -10.52
C ILE A 12 -2.08 10.32 -11.24
N ASP A 13 -1.70 9.86 -12.43
CA ASP A 13 -2.48 8.85 -13.16
C ASP A 13 -2.30 7.47 -12.49
N VAL A 14 -3.42 6.91 -12.02
CA VAL A 14 -3.44 5.62 -11.33
C VAL A 14 -4.48 4.66 -11.91
N HIS A 15 -4.20 3.36 -11.80
CA HIS A 15 -5.19 2.31 -11.82
C HIS A 15 -5.69 2.09 -10.39
N VAL A 16 -7.00 2.13 -10.20
CA VAL A 16 -7.65 1.81 -8.92
C VAL A 16 -8.13 0.36 -8.95
N LEU A 17 -7.73 -0.44 -7.97
CA LEU A 17 -8.10 -1.84 -7.86
C LEU A 17 -8.73 -2.12 -6.50
N ASP A 18 -10.02 -2.46 -6.49
CA ASP A 18 -10.72 -2.94 -5.30
C ASP A 18 -10.62 -4.47 -5.23
N LEU A 19 -9.94 -4.97 -4.20
CA LEU A 19 -9.72 -6.39 -3.96
C LEU A 19 -10.38 -6.81 -2.66
N THR A 20 -10.99 -7.98 -2.67
CA THR A 20 -11.51 -8.66 -1.48
C THR A 20 -10.75 -9.96 -1.29
N ASP A 21 -10.19 -10.17 -0.09
CA ASP A 21 -9.47 -11.41 0.21
C ASP A 21 -10.41 -12.54 0.66
N LYS A 22 -9.83 -13.72 0.95
CA LYS A 22 -10.59 -14.91 1.39
C LYS A 22 -11.22 -14.74 2.79
N ALA A 23 -10.75 -13.77 3.57
CA ALA A 23 -11.33 -13.41 4.86
C ALA A 23 -12.37 -12.28 4.74
N ASN A 24 -12.80 -11.97 3.51
CA ASN A 24 -13.74 -10.91 3.18
C ASN A 24 -13.28 -9.50 3.60
N ARG A 25 -11.96 -9.27 3.67
CA ARG A 25 -11.39 -7.94 3.91
C ARG A 25 -11.27 -7.20 2.58
N HIS A 26 -11.71 -5.95 2.56
CA HIS A 26 -11.65 -5.09 1.40
C HIS A 26 -10.42 -4.19 1.44
N THR A 27 -9.68 -4.12 0.34
CA THR A 27 -8.53 -3.23 0.19
C THR A 27 -8.56 -2.59 -1.18
N ARG A 28 -8.44 -1.26 -1.22
CA ARG A 28 -8.28 -0.48 -2.44
C ARG A 28 -6.82 -0.18 -2.67
N TYR A 29 -6.31 -0.57 -3.84
CA TYR A 29 -4.94 -0.29 -4.27
C TYR A 29 -4.93 0.80 -5.32
N PHE A 30 -4.00 1.75 -5.17
CA PHE A 30 -3.77 2.81 -6.14
C PHE A 30 -2.40 2.58 -6.79
N VAL A 31 -2.43 2.14 -8.03
CA VAL A 31 -1.27 1.64 -8.77
C VAL A 31 -0.89 2.66 -9.84
N SER A 32 0.38 3.09 -9.89
CA SER A 32 0.86 4.01 -10.93
C SER A 32 0.56 3.48 -12.33
N ALA A 33 -0.15 4.25 -13.16
CA ALA A 33 -0.44 3.88 -14.54
C ALA A 33 0.82 3.87 -15.44
N LYS A 34 1.92 4.48 -14.97
CA LYS A 34 3.20 4.56 -15.69
C LYS A 34 4.16 3.44 -15.32
N THR A 35 4.24 3.10 -14.03
CA THR A 35 5.28 2.20 -13.51
C THR A 35 4.74 0.90 -12.94
N TYR A 36 3.42 0.77 -12.85
CA TYR A 36 2.72 -0.37 -12.23
C TYR A 36 3.09 -0.64 -10.77
N ARG A 37 3.72 0.33 -10.09
CA ARG A 37 4.02 0.28 -8.66
C ARG A 37 2.81 0.69 -7.85
N VAL A 38 2.58 0.03 -6.73
CA VAL A 38 1.58 0.46 -5.74
C VAL A 38 2.08 1.75 -5.09
N LEU A 39 1.31 2.82 -5.17
CA LEU A 39 1.66 4.11 -4.58
C LEU A 39 1.09 4.24 -3.16
N TRP A 40 -0.15 3.80 -2.98
CA TRP A 40 -0.75 3.60 -1.67
C TRP A 40 -1.87 2.57 -1.74
N LEU A 41 -2.30 2.16 -0.55
CA LEU A 41 -3.49 1.34 -0.36
C LEU A 41 -4.33 1.90 0.79
N GLU A 42 -5.62 1.64 0.73
CA GLU A 42 -6.62 2.01 1.72
C GLU A 42 -7.41 0.77 2.12
N TYR A 43 -7.66 0.61 3.42
CA TYR A 43 -8.48 -0.49 3.96
C TYR A 43 -9.10 -0.06 5.29
N GLU A 44 -10.16 -0.76 5.67
CA GLU A 44 -10.76 -0.64 7.00
C GLU A 44 -10.54 -1.94 7.77
N ASP A 45 -10.20 -1.82 9.05
CA ASP A 45 -10.10 -2.97 9.95
C ASP A 45 -10.58 -2.59 11.34
N THR A 46 -11.10 -3.56 12.09
CA THR A 46 -11.50 -3.38 13.49
C THR A 46 -10.48 -4.10 14.37
N PRO A 47 -9.40 -3.41 14.81
CA PRO A 47 -8.35 -4.06 15.58
C PRO A 47 -8.88 -4.57 16.93
N PRO A 48 -8.24 -5.59 17.54
CA PRO A 48 -8.65 -6.09 18.85
C PRO A 48 -8.75 -4.97 19.88
N GLY A 49 -9.91 -4.86 20.52
CA GLY A 49 -10.18 -3.81 21.53
C GLY A 49 -10.77 -2.52 20.97
N ALA A 50 -10.90 -2.34 19.66
CA ALA A 50 -11.65 -1.24 19.06
C ALA A 50 -13.15 -1.57 18.97
N SER A 51 -13.99 -0.56 19.22
CA SER A 51 -15.45 -0.66 19.06
C SER A 51 -15.93 -0.24 17.67
N MET A 52 -15.07 0.41 16.87
CA MET A 52 -15.37 0.92 15.54
C MET A 52 -14.26 0.55 14.55
N PRO A 53 -14.60 0.38 13.26
CA PRO A 53 -13.60 0.23 12.20
C PRO A 53 -12.70 1.46 12.12
N VAL A 54 -11.40 1.24 11.97
CA VAL A 54 -10.39 2.27 11.75
C VAL A 54 -10.05 2.31 10.28
N LYS A 55 -9.97 3.51 9.70
CA LYS A 55 -9.53 3.71 8.31
C LYS A 55 -8.03 3.78 8.26
N TYR A 56 -7.42 2.83 7.56
CA TYR A 56 -5.99 2.77 7.33
C TYR A 56 -5.66 3.23 5.91
N MET A 57 -4.62 4.05 5.80
CA MET A 57 -3.96 4.36 4.52
C MET A 57 -2.47 4.11 4.67
N LYS A 58 -1.92 3.23 3.82
CA LYS A 58 -0.49 2.96 3.76
C LYS A 58 0.09 3.49 2.46
N ARG A 59 1.02 4.43 2.55
CA ARG A 59 1.72 5.03 1.40
C ARG A 59 3.12 4.47 1.24
N PHE A 60 3.54 4.30 0.00
CA PHE A 60 4.83 3.74 -0.39
C PHE A 60 5.67 4.80 -1.11
N TYR A 61 6.87 5.03 -0.62
CA TYR A 61 7.77 6.08 -1.07
C TYR A 61 9.17 5.51 -1.34
N ASP A 62 9.98 6.32 -2.01
CA ASP A 62 11.40 6.04 -2.25
C ASP A 62 11.60 4.65 -2.86
N TYR A 63 10.95 4.42 -4.01
CA TYR A 63 11.15 3.19 -4.75
C TYR A 63 12.56 3.17 -5.33
N ARG A 64 13.36 2.20 -4.90
CA ARG A 64 14.72 1.95 -5.42
C ARG A 64 14.77 0.61 -6.13
N TYR A 65 15.64 0.52 -7.14
CA TYR A 65 15.85 -0.73 -7.88
C TYR A 65 16.93 -1.57 -7.19
N VAL A 66 16.57 -2.75 -6.73
CA VAL A 66 17.44 -3.65 -5.96
C VAL A 66 17.26 -5.06 -6.49
N GLN A 67 18.36 -5.70 -6.92
CA GLN A 67 18.35 -7.09 -7.42
C GLN A 67 17.17 -7.40 -8.35
N ASN A 68 17.02 -6.57 -9.39
CA ASN A 68 15.97 -6.67 -10.41
C ASN A 68 14.53 -6.38 -9.96
N THR A 69 14.33 -5.84 -8.75
CA THR A 69 13.01 -5.52 -8.21
C THR A 69 12.94 -4.06 -7.76
N TRP A 70 11.85 -3.38 -8.11
CA TRP A 70 11.54 -2.05 -7.57
C TRP A 70 10.89 -2.19 -6.20
N PHE A 71 11.54 -1.68 -5.16
CA PHE A 71 11.11 -1.85 -3.79
C PHE A 71 11.01 -0.51 -3.05
N PRO A 72 9.95 -0.24 -2.27
CA PRO A 72 9.80 1.00 -1.53
C PRO A 72 10.67 1.00 -0.27
N TYR A 73 11.53 2.01 -0.11
CA TYR A 73 12.41 2.15 1.05
C TYR A 73 11.77 2.92 2.21
N ARG A 74 10.63 3.58 1.96
CA ARG A 74 9.88 4.30 2.99
C ARG A 74 8.40 3.96 2.91
N THR A 75 7.77 3.69 4.05
CA THR A 75 6.31 3.59 4.13
C THR A 75 5.77 4.46 5.26
N VAL A 76 4.59 5.03 5.05
CA VAL A 76 3.86 5.81 6.05
C VAL A 76 2.48 5.19 6.23
N LEU A 77 2.12 4.87 7.47
CA LEU A 77 0.79 4.42 7.88
C LEU A 77 0.04 5.58 8.53
N THR A 78 -1.21 5.75 8.11
CA THR A 78 -2.15 6.72 8.65
C THR A 78 -3.38 5.96 9.14
N GLU A 79 -3.82 6.27 10.36
CA GLU A 79 -5.04 5.77 11.00
C GLU A 79 -6.00 6.96 11.21
N ASP A 80 -7.20 6.88 10.64
CA ASP A 80 -8.21 7.94 10.70
C ASP A 80 -7.67 9.34 10.35
N GLY A 81 -6.81 9.39 9.33
CA GLY A 81 -6.18 10.63 8.86
C GLY A 81 -4.96 11.09 9.67
N LYS A 82 -4.62 10.42 10.78
CA LYS A 82 -3.43 10.72 11.60
C LYS A 82 -2.28 9.77 11.26
N GLN A 83 -1.09 10.31 10.97
CA GLN A 83 0.10 9.48 10.79
C GLN A 83 0.46 8.77 12.11
N THR A 84 0.59 7.46 12.08
CA THR A 84 0.89 6.62 13.26
C THR A 84 2.23 5.93 13.18
N VAL A 85 2.61 5.44 11.99
CA VAL A 85 3.88 4.72 11.79
C VAL A 85 4.59 5.23 10.55
N GLU A 86 5.90 5.43 10.65
CA GLU A 86 6.78 5.64 9.53
C GLU A 86 7.92 4.62 9.58
N THR A 87 8.15 3.89 8.49
CA THR A 87 9.18 2.87 8.38
C THR A 87 10.18 3.26 7.31
N HIS A 88 11.47 3.25 7.67
CA HIS A 88 12.59 3.43 6.76
C HIS A 88 13.39 2.14 6.68
N ILE A 89 13.63 1.67 5.46
CA ILE A 89 14.37 0.45 5.19
C ILE A 89 15.80 0.84 4.84
N LEU A 90 16.77 0.25 5.55
CA LEU A 90 18.19 0.56 5.33
C LEU A 90 18.80 -0.32 4.25
N THR A 91 18.47 -1.61 4.25
CA THR A 91 19.05 -2.59 3.34
C THR A 91 17.99 -3.61 2.95
N VAL A 92 18.01 -4.00 1.67
CA VAL A 92 17.16 -5.04 1.11
C VAL A 92 18.05 -6.06 0.43
N THR A 93 17.81 -7.33 0.72
CA THR A 93 18.47 -8.45 0.05
C THR A 93 17.42 -9.54 -0.17
N PHE A 94 17.26 -9.94 -1.42
CA PHE A 94 16.39 -11.00 -1.88
C PHE A 94 17.17 -12.30 -2.06
N GLY A 95 16.48 -13.44 -1.95
CA GLY A 95 17.07 -14.76 -2.16
C GLY A 95 17.95 -15.28 -1.01
N VAL A 96 17.85 -14.67 0.18
CA VAL A 96 18.57 -15.14 1.36
C VAL A 96 17.90 -16.42 1.88
N LYS A 97 18.69 -17.49 2.03
CA LYS A 97 18.27 -18.67 2.77
C LYS A 97 18.38 -18.36 4.26
N ILE A 98 17.25 -18.38 4.95
CA ILE A 98 17.20 -18.26 6.41
C ILE A 98 17.25 -19.69 6.97
N GLU A 99 18.19 -19.96 7.88
CA GLU A 99 18.33 -21.24 8.60
C GLU A 99 17.32 -21.33 9.76
#